data_AF-A0A9Q9BZB7-F1
#
_entry.id   AF-A0A9Q9BZB7-F1
#
_cell.length_a   1.000
_cell.length_b   1.000
_cell.length_c   1.000
_cell.angle_alpha   90.00
_cell.angle_beta   90.00
_cell.angle_gamma   90.00
#
_symmetry.space_group_name_H-M   'P 1'
#
loop_
_entity.id
_entity.type
_entity.pdbx_description
1 polymer ?
#
loop_
_entity_poly.entity_id
_entity_poly.type
_entity_poly.pdbx_seq_one_letter_code
_entity_poly.pdbx_strand_id
1 'polypeptide(L)'
;MPLSNNTENLLSECAPILMFWMVKNPSKLYANQLPLPNNKNYPYKQRLLNWATKEPQRKIKFYYISIGLSAEQISLLHDLSDPNKGGKDNIEVIDFIKKFSHKYDITYLYNKEIILTWKTDISRLIMLMEDSPALYFDFDILPKSEKIGNIIVNNDIGFVLGRYDPGYYNDEWLDISVIASTVKNNPNILAAYNAVNHIYYHVIQKLPNYQTFTEINMAVSLVWTAFISIPVFTCNKLQHCNQVIAQLQESNESLCNKIINILKTKENRKSIESIYKDKNNNEVITQKLCAHGAFTITRDFTWITELNNKDYIYITERSNNVKKFTTHLNLHVNTKSQIIPK
;
A
#
# COMPACT_ATOMS: atom_id res chain seq x y z
N MET A 1 -2.98 31.59 -24.04
CA MET A 1 -2.94 30.39 -23.17
C MET A 1 -2.42 30.83 -21.83
N PRO A 2 -3.17 30.71 -20.72
CA PRO A 2 -2.58 30.98 -19.41
C PRO A 2 -1.62 29.83 -19.09
N LEU A 3 -0.38 30.18 -18.75
CA LEU A 3 0.59 29.29 -18.12
C LEU A 3 -0.11 28.63 -16.92
N SER A 4 -0.29 27.31 -16.97
CA SER A 4 -0.74 26.55 -15.80
C SER A 4 0.28 26.80 -14.71
N ASN A 5 -0.15 27.40 -13.60
CA ASN A 5 0.64 27.41 -12.38
C ASN A 5 0.98 25.94 -12.06
N ASN A 6 2.22 25.53 -12.32
CA ASN A 6 2.77 24.29 -11.82
C ASN A 6 2.86 24.43 -10.30
N THR A 7 1.73 24.26 -9.61
CA THR A 7 1.77 23.83 -8.22
C THR A 7 2.42 22.46 -8.25
N GLU A 8 3.72 22.42 -7.94
CA GLU A 8 4.42 21.17 -7.67
C GLU A 8 3.56 20.38 -6.69
N ASN A 9 3.24 19.12 -7.04
CA ASN A 9 2.51 18.22 -6.17
C ASN A 9 3.43 17.87 -4.99
N LEU A 10 3.42 18.73 -3.97
CA LEU A 10 4.30 18.68 -2.80
C LEU A 10 3.58 17.95 -1.67
N LEU A 11 4.20 16.88 -1.17
CA LEU A 11 3.84 16.26 0.08
C LEU A 11 4.74 16.80 1.19
N SER A 12 4.14 17.58 2.09
CA SER A 12 4.83 18.24 3.20
C SER A 12 5.56 17.24 4.13
N GLU A 13 6.64 17.71 4.75
CA GLU A 13 7.36 17.00 5.82
C GLU A 13 6.52 16.69 7.06
N CYS A 14 5.36 17.36 7.21
CA CYS A 14 4.38 17.11 8.27
C CYS A 14 3.24 16.16 7.83
N ALA A 15 3.19 15.76 6.55
CA ALA A 15 2.13 14.88 6.07
C ALA A 15 2.14 13.54 6.85
N PRO A 16 0.96 13.01 7.22
CA PRO A 16 0.87 11.83 8.06
C PRO A 16 1.43 10.58 7.38
N ILE A 17 1.92 9.65 8.20
CA ILE A 17 2.20 8.28 7.80
C ILE A 17 1.03 7.41 8.23
N LEU A 18 0.47 6.64 7.30
CA LEU A 18 -0.63 5.70 7.49
C LEU A 18 -0.06 4.29 7.56
N MET A 19 -0.48 3.53 8.57
CA MET A 19 -0.15 2.10 8.73
C MET A 19 -1.41 1.33 9.10
N PHE A 20 -1.54 0.10 8.63
CA PHE A 20 -2.75 -0.70 8.85
C PHE A 20 -2.43 -2.11 9.35
N TRP A 21 -3.23 -2.55 10.33
CA TRP A 21 -3.10 -3.89 10.89
C TRP A 21 -4.46 -4.57 11.06
N MET A 22 -4.52 -5.83 10.64
CA MET A 22 -5.66 -6.71 10.86
C MET A 22 -5.16 -8.03 11.44
N VAL A 23 -5.69 -8.40 12.60
CA VAL A 23 -5.40 -9.70 13.20
C VAL A 23 -6.13 -10.79 12.40
N LYS A 24 -5.37 -11.74 11.82
CA LYS A 24 -5.92 -12.86 11.02
C LYS A 24 -6.90 -13.73 11.83
N ASN A 25 -6.55 -14.02 13.09
CA ASN A 25 -7.36 -14.86 13.96
C ASN A 25 -7.40 -14.30 15.41
N PRO A 26 -8.33 -13.37 15.71
CA PRO A 26 -8.47 -12.77 17.03
C PRO A 26 -8.70 -13.77 18.17
N SER A 27 -9.37 -14.89 17.91
CA SER A 27 -9.67 -15.89 18.95
C SER A 27 -8.45 -16.66 19.44
N LYS A 28 -7.29 -16.51 18.77
CA LYS A 28 -6.01 -17.09 19.21
C LYS A 28 -5.22 -16.15 20.14
N LEU A 29 -5.71 -14.93 20.40
CA LEU A 29 -5.04 -13.99 21.30
C LEU A 29 -5.49 -14.20 22.74
N TYR A 30 -4.56 -14.05 23.69
CA TYR A 30 -4.93 -13.93 25.11
C TYR A 30 -5.67 -12.61 25.34
N ALA A 31 -6.54 -12.57 26.36
CA ALA A 31 -7.39 -11.41 26.66
C ALA A 31 -6.58 -10.12 26.93
N ASN A 32 -5.41 -10.25 27.57
CA ASN A 32 -4.51 -9.16 27.93
C ASN A 32 -3.31 -9.01 26.96
N GLN A 33 -3.37 -9.63 25.78
CA GLN A 33 -2.31 -9.55 24.79
C GLN A 33 -2.54 -8.35 23.86
N LEU A 34 -1.52 -7.52 23.66
CA LEU A 34 -1.54 -6.48 22.63
C LEU A 34 -1.80 -7.14 21.25
N PRO A 35 -2.87 -6.78 20.53
CA PRO A 35 -3.22 -7.37 19.24
C PRO A 35 -2.36 -6.79 18.09
N LEU A 36 -1.06 -6.60 18.33
CA LEU A 36 -0.04 -6.17 17.38
C LEU A 36 1.27 -6.95 17.69
N PRO A 37 1.84 -7.68 16.73
CA PRO A 37 3.05 -8.48 16.98
C PRO A 37 4.22 -7.65 17.51
N ASN A 38 4.95 -8.21 18.46
CA ASN A 38 6.19 -7.62 18.97
C ASN A 38 7.20 -8.69 19.40
N ASN A 39 7.66 -9.49 18.46
CA ASN A 39 8.66 -10.54 18.71
C ASN A 39 9.86 -10.41 17.78
N LYS A 40 10.87 -11.28 17.94
CA LYS A 40 12.12 -11.26 17.17
C LYS A 40 11.90 -11.34 15.65
N ASN A 41 10.85 -12.04 15.21
CA ASN A 41 10.53 -12.20 13.80
C ASN A 41 9.64 -11.05 13.32
N TYR A 42 8.61 -10.69 14.10
CA TYR A 42 7.62 -9.67 13.76
C TYR A 42 7.57 -8.55 14.81
N PRO A 43 8.54 -7.63 14.82
CA PRO A 43 8.61 -6.55 15.82
C PRO A 43 7.71 -5.36 15.45
N TYR A 44 6.46 -5.58 15.04
CA TYR A 44 5.60 -4.55 14.44
C TYR A 44 5.27 -3.40 15.39
N LYS A 45 5.03 -3.68 16.69
CA LYS A 45 4.96 -2.64 17.72
C LYS A 45 6.22 -1.78 17.71
N GLN A 46 7.41 -2.40 17.76
CA GLN A 46 8.66 -1.65 17.76
C GLN A 46 8.84 -0.84 16.48
N ARG A 47 8.44 -1.38 15.33
CA ARG A 47 8.55 -0.67 14.03
C ARG A 47 7.63 0.56 13.97
N LEU A 48 6.41 0.49 14.51
CA LEU A 48 5.53 1.65 14.69
C LEU A 48 6.18 2.72 15.57
N LEU A 49 6.70 2.31 16.73
CA LEU A 49 7.36 3.23 17.68
C LEU A 49 8.64 3.85 17.09
N ASN A 50 9.37 3.10 16.26
CA ASN A 50 10.55 3.59 15.55
C ASN A 50 10.18 4.69 14.55
N TRP A 51 9.12 4.50 13.76
CA TRP A 51 8.62 5.52 12.85
C TRP A 51 8.16 6.78 13.60
N ALA A 52 7.38 6.61 14.66
CA ALA A 52 6.93 7.71 15.51
C ALA A 52 8.10 8.50 16.12
N THR A 53 9.14 7.80 16.57
CA THR A 53 10.36 8.43 17.10
C THR A 53 11.18 9.11 16.00
N LYS A 54 11.24 8.52 14.81
CA LYS A 54 12.05 9.01 13.69
C LYS A 54 11.48 10.28 13.08
N GLU A 55 10.17 10.33 12.95
CA GLU A 55 9.41 11.40 12.30
C GLU A 55 8.50 12.09 13.34
N PRO A 56 9.05 12.72 14.40
CA PRO A 56 8.25 13.32 15.47
C PRO A 56 7.35 14.45 14.97
N GLN A 57 7.70 15.08 13.84
CA GLN A 57 6.90 16.13 13.22
C GLN A 57 5.69 15.59 12.43
N ARG A 58 5.62 14.28 12.14
CA ARG A 58 4.50 13.65 11.43
C ARG A 58 3.56 12.99 12.43
N LYS A 59 2.27 13.05 12.15
CA LYS A 59 1.31 12.12 12.78
C LYS A 59 1.45 10.73 12.16
N ILE A 60 1.53 9.71 12.99
CA ILE A 60 1.50 8.31 12.59
C ILE A 60 0.10 7.78 12.85
N LYS A 61 -0.72 7.69 11.79
CA LYS A 61 -2.08 7.16 11.86
C LYS A 61 -2.03 5.64 11.75
N PHE A 62 -2.22 4.98 12.89
CA PHE A 62 -2.25 3.53 13.00
C PHE A 62 -3.71 3.03 12.99
N TYR A 63 -4.10 2.42 11.88
CA TYR A 63 -5.43 1.85 11.69
C TYR A 63 -5.43 0.39 12.10
N TYR A 64 -6.45 -0.01 12.86
CA TYR A 64 -6.68 -1.40 13.23
C TYR A 64 -8.12 -1.84 12.93
N ILE A 65 -8.31 -3.16 12.83
CA ILE A 65 -9.62 -3.79 12.69
C ILE A 65 -10.08 -4.34 14.04
N SER A 66 -11.23 -3.87 14.54
CA SER A 66 -11.77 -4.24 15.86
C SER A 66 -12.55 -5.56 15.90
N ILE A 67 -12.79 -6.21 14.76
CA ILE A 67 -13.56 -7.46 14.68
C ILE A 67 -12.91 -8.53 15.56
N GLY A 68 -13.67 -9.02 16.54
CA GLY A 68 -13.25 -10.12 17.42
C GLY A 68 -12.24 -9.74 18.50
N LEU A 69 -11.89 -8.46 18.66
CA LEU A 69 -11.01 -8.00 19.74
C LEU A 69 -11.83 -7.69 21.01
N SER A 70 -11.25 -7.96 22.18
CA SER A 70 -11.83 -7.57 23.47
C SER A 70 -11.63 -6.07 23.75
N ALA A 71 -12.41 -5.53 24.69
CA ALA A 71 -12.23 -4.14 25.14
C ALA A 71 -10.83 -3.89 25.73
N GLU A 72 -10.28 -4.87 26.45
CA GLU A 72 -8.92 -4.81 27.00
C GLU A 72 -7.86 -4.76 25.88
N GLN A 73 -7.99 -5.61 24.86
CA GLN A 73 -7.10 -5.59 23.69
C GLN A 73 -7.17 -4.26 22.93
N ILE A 74 -8.36 -3.68 22.80
CA ILE A 74 -8.56 -2.36 22.21
C ILE A 74 -7.88 -1.29 23.07
N SER A 75 -8.01 -1.35 24.40
CA SER A 75 -7.32 -0.43 25.31
C SER A 75 -5.80 -0.51 25.14
N LEU A 76 -5.24 -1.72 25.04
CA LEU A 76 -3.80 -1.92 24.83
C LEU A 76 -3.31 -1.32 23.49
N LEU A 77 -4.15 -1.32 22.44
CA LEU A 77 -3.82 -0.61 21.20
C LEU A 77 -3.78 0.90 21.44
N HIS A 78 -4.75 1.46 22.16
CA HIS A 78 -4.79 2.90 22.46
C HIS A 78 -3.61 3.35 23.34
N ASP A 79 -3.07 2.48 24.19
CA ASP A 79 -1.85 2.74 24.96
C ASP A 79 -0.63 3.06 24.08
N LEU A 80 -0.63 2.66 22.79
CA LEU A 80 0.42 3.03 21.83
C LEU A 80 0.50 4.54 21.55
N SER A 81 -0.56 5.30 21.87
CA SER A 81 -0.59 6.77 21.76
C SER A 81 -0.22 7.51 23.05
N ASP A 82 0.03 6.79 24.15
CA ASP A 82 0.30 7.37 25.47
C ASP A 82 1.78 7.18 25.88
N PRO A 83 2.59 8.26 25.94
CA PRO A 83 3.98 8.18 26.40
C PRO A 83 4.16 7.55 27.79
N ASN A 84 3.20 7.73 28.70
CA ASN A 84 3.28 7.17 30.06
C ASN A 84 3.11 5.64 30.08
N LYS A 85 2.59 5.07 28.99
CA LYS A 85 2.41 3.62 28.79
C LYS A 85 3.40 3.04 27.77
N GLY A 86 4.43 3.81 27.42
CA GLY A 86 5.46 3.40 26.44
C GLY A 86 5.05 3.61 24.98
N GLY A 87 3.98 4.35 24.72
CA GLY A 87 3.56 4.83 23.41
C GLY A 87 4.28 6.11 22.97
N LYS A 88 3.72 6.76 21.94
CA LYS A 88 4.18 8.07 21.44
C LYS A 88 2.99 8.99 21.14
N ASP A 89 3.11 10.26 21.50
CA ASP A 89 2.08 11.30 21.37
C ASP A 89 1.76 11.69 19.91
N ASN A 90 2.66 11.40 18.98
CA ASN A 90 2.43 11.56 17.55
C ASN A 90 1.76 10.34 16.90
N ILE A 91 1.48 9.25 17.63
CA ILE A 91 0.66 8.13 17.15
C ILE A 91 -0.82 8.43 17.37
N GLU A 92 -1.63 8.27 16.32
CA GLU A 92 -3.09 8.31 16.36
C GLU A 92 -3.62 6.89 16.11
N VAL A 93 -4.29 6.29 17.09
CA VAL A 93 -4.83 4.92 17.00
C VAL A 93 -6.29 4.96 16.56
N ILE A 94 -6.61 4.35 15.42
CA ILE A 94 -7.88 4.52 14.71
C ILE A 94 -8.53 3.17 14.46
N ASP A 95 -9.75 2.99 14.95
CA ASP A 95 -10.60 1.86 14.56
C ASP A 95 -11.13 2.10 13.14
N PHE A 96 -10.63 1.32 12.18
CA PHE A 96 -10.96 1.44 10.76
C PHE A 96 -12.46 1.27 10.52
N ILE A 97 -13.11 0.33 11.21
CA ILE A 97 -14.54 0.02 11.01
C ILE A 97 -15.39 1.18 11.50
N LYS A 98 -15.10 1.70 12.70
CA LYS A 98 -15.82 2.85 13.24
C LYS A 98 -15.65 4.07 12.33
N LYS A 99 -14.45 4.27 11.78
CA LYS A 99 -14.17 5.42 10.93
C LYS A 99 -14.83 5.33 9.56
N PHE A 100 -14.95 4.15 8.95
CA PHE A 100 -15.31 4.05 7.52
C PHE A 100 -16.59 3.29 7.18
N SER A 101 -17.17 2.53 8.12
CA SER A 101 -18.37 1.70 7.85
C SER A 101 -19.61 2.48 7.42
N HIS A 102 -19.71 3.76 7.76
CA HIS A 102 -20.82 4.62 7.36
C HIS A 102 -20.72 5.13 5.92
N LYS A 103 -19.54 5.04 5.29
CA LYS A 103 -19.24 5.60 3.97
C LYS A 103 -18.89 4.54 2.93
N TYR A 104 -18.27 3.45 3.35
CA TYR A 104 -17.78 2.40 2.49
C TYR A 104 -18.42 1.07 2.88
N ASP A 105 -18.80 0.27 1.89
CA ASP A 105 -19.16 -1.12 2.15
C ASP A 105 -17.90 -1.91 2.48
N ILE A 106 -17.76 -2.24 3.76
CA ILE A 106 -16.64 -2.97 4.33
C ILE A 106 -17.04 -4.38 4.77
N THR A 107 -18.17 -4.90 4.29
CA THR A 107 -18.66 -6.26 4.60
C THR A 107 -17.63 -7.34 4.23
N TYR A 108 -16.76 -7.07 3.26
CA TYR A 108 -15.64 -7.94 2.89
C TYR A 108 -14.72 -8.26 4.08
N LEU A 109 -14.62 -7.41 5.10
CA LEU A 109 -13.81 -7.66 6.29
C LEU A 109 -14.30 -8.89 7.08
N TYR A 110 -15.62 -9.12 7.09
CA TYR A 110 -16.28 -10.22 7.81
C TYR A 110 -16.27 -11.54 7.01
N ASN A 111 -16.02 -11.48 5.71
CA ASN A 111 -16.04 -12.67 4.85
C ASN A 111 -14.75 -13.49 5.05
N LYS A 112 -14.87 -14.71 5.58
CA LYS A 112 -13.72 -15.60 5.87
C LYS A 112 -13.07 -16.20 4.62
N GLU A 113 -13.80 -16.24 3.50
CA GLU A 113 -13.30 -16.75 2.23
C GLU A 113 -12.31 -15.79 1.58
N ILE A 114 -12.44 -14.48 1.86
CA ILE A 114 -11.54 -13.47 1.31
C ILE A 114 -10.19 -13.52 2.04
N ILE A 115 -9.11 -13.66 1.28
CA ILE A 115 -7.74 -13.67 1.82
C ILE A 115 -7.38 -12.34 2.49
N LEU A 116 -6.56 -12.43 3.53
CA LEU A 116 -6.15 -11.27 4.33
C LEU A 116 -5.45 -10.19 3.50
N THR A 117 -4.54 -10.58 2.61
CA THR A 117 -3.83 -9.66 1.68
C THR A 117 -4.79 -8.75 0.93
N TRP A 118 -5.82 -9.30 0.31
CA TRP A 118 -6.79 -8.52 -0.44
C TRP A 118 -7.54 -7.53 0.46
N LYS A 119 -7.93 -7.96 1.67
CA LYS A 119 -8.60 -7.09 2.66
C LYS A 119 -7.72 -5.91 3.06
N THR A 120 -6.44 -6.16 3.30
CA THR A 120 -5.46 -5.12 3.63
C THR A 120 -5.29 -4.16 2.46
N ASP A 121 -5.11 -4.69 1.25
CA ASP A 121 -4.85 -3.87 0.07
C ASP A 121 -6.04 -2.97 -0.31
N ILE A 122 -7.28 -3.48 -0.26
CA ILE A 122 -8.44 -2.63 -0.58
C ILE A 122 -8.69 -1.59 0.51
N SER A 123 -8.42 -1.93 1.78
CA SER A 123 -8.54 -0.99 2.91
C SER A 123 -7.48 0.11 2.82
N ARG A 124 -6.30 -0.18 2.26
CA ARG A 124 -5.27 0.81 1.91
C ARG A 124 -5.81 1.92 1.04
N LEU A 125 -6.62 1.58 0.04
CA LEU A 125 -7.20 2.57 -0.88
C LEU A 125 -8.17 3.51 -0.16
N ILE A 126 -9.00 2.96 0.75
CA ILE A 126 -9.93 3.76 1.56
C ILE A 126 -9.18 4.77 2.42
N MET A 127 -8.12 4.33 3.13
CA MET A 127 -7.31 5.25 3.94
C MET A 127 -6.66 6.34 3.09
N LEU A 128 -6.13 5.99 1.92
CA LEU A 128 -5.51 6.96 1.03
C LEU A 128 -6.54 7.94 0.45
N MET A 129 -7.77 7.54 0.14
CA MET A 129 -8.80 8.48 -0.32
C MET A 129 -9.17 9.48 0.77
N GLU A 130 -9.32 9.03 2.02
CA GLU A 130 -9.85 9.84 3.11
C GLU A 130 -8.81 10.70 3.83
N ASP A 131 -7.61 10.16 4.03
CA ASP A 131 -6.57 10.75 4.88
C ASP A 131 -5.36 11.29 4.12
N SER A 132 -5.36 11.21 2.78
CA SER A 132 -4.39 11.97 1.97
C SER A 132 -4.62 13.48 2.08
N PRO A 133 -3.60 14.34 1.84
CA PRO A 133 -2.22 14.01 1.45
C PRO A 133 -1.47 13.23 2.53
N ALA A 134 -0.88 12.09 2.17
CA ALA A 134 -0.28 11.16 3.14
C ALA A 134 0.75 10.20 2.51
N LEU A 135 1.55 9.60 3.37
CA LEU A 135 2.38 8.43 3.08
C LEU A 135 1.70 7.19 3.64
N TYR A 136 1.59 6.12 2.86
CA TYR A 136 1.27 4.81 3.37
C TYR A 136 2.53 3.96 3.43
N PHE A 137 2.75 3.28 4.56
CA PHE A 137 3.78 2.26 4.72
C PHE A 137 3.21 0.98 5.32
N ASP A 138 3.58 -0.17 4.76
CA ASP A 138 3.48 -1.44 5.46
C ASP A 138 4.47 -1.48 6.63
N PHE A 139 4.19 -2.34 7.63
CA PHE A 139 5.06 -2.51 8.80
C PHE A 139 6.45 -3.04 8.47
N ASP A 140 6.67 -3.55 7.27
CA ASP A 140 7.95 -4.07 6.78
C ASP A 140 8.87 -2.97 6.21
N ILE A 141 8.34 -1.75 6.09
CA ILE A 141 9.09 -0.56 5.72
C ILE A 141 9.67 0.06 6.99
N LEU A 142 10.99 0.18 7.07
CA LEU A 142 11.71 0.73 8.21
C LEU A 142 12.23 2.15 7.96
N PRO A 143 12.26 3.00 8.99
CA PRO A 143 12.93 4.29 8.90
C PRO A 143 14.44 4.12 8.71
N LYS A 144 15.09 5.08 8.03
CA LYS A 144 16.55 5.21 7.95
C LYS A 144 17.11 6.17 9.01
N SER A 145 18.44 6.33 9.01
CA SER A 145 19.14 7.36 9.79
C SER A 145 18.75 8.78 9.37
N GLU A 146 18.26 8.98 8.16
CA GLU A 146 17.79 10.27 7.64
C GLU A 146 16.28 10.41 7.82
N LYS A 147 15.80 11.65 7.96
CA LYS A 147 14.36 11.94 7.90
C LYS A 147 13.88 11.86 6.45
N ILE A 148 12.60 11.59 6.25
CA ILE A 148 11.99 11.57 4.91
C ILE A 148 12.04 12.95 4.25
N GLY A 149 11.74 14.02 5.01
CA GLY A 149 11.64 15.38 4.48
C GLY A 149 10.42 15.60 3.57
N ASN A 150 10.45 16.66 2.77
CA ASN A 150 9.42 16.92 1.76
C ASN A 150 9.55 15.94 0.58
N ILE A 151 8.42 15.51 0.01
CA ILE A 151 8.40 14.68 -1.19
C ILE A 151 7.74 15.47 -2.32
N ILE A 152 8.45 15.61 -3.43
CA ILE A 152 7.93 16.24 -4.64
C ILE A 152 7.48 15.14 -5.60
N VAL A 153 6.20 15.16 -5.99
CA VAL A 153 5.63 14.24 -6.98
C VAL A 153 5.57 14.94 -8.32
N ASN A 154 6.46 14.56 -9.24
CA ASN A 154 6.54 15.16 -10.58
C ASN A 154 5.66 14.42 -11.59
N ASN A 155 4.37 14.28 -11.28
CA ASN A 155 3.37 13.73 -12.21
C ASN A 155 1.99 14.38 -12.04
N ASP A 156 1.18 14.19 -13.07
CA ASP A 156 -0.23 14.58 -13.19
C ASP A 156 -1.20 13.56 -12.56
N ILE A 157 -0.66 12.47 -12.00
CA ILE A 157 -1.43 11.36 -11.39
C ILE A 157 -1.71 11.65 -9.91
N GLY A 158 -0.88 12.46 -9.26
CA GLY A 158 -1.04 12.91 -7.86
C GLY A 158 -0.69 11.84 -6.82
N PHE A 159 -0.01 10.77 -7.23
CA PHE A 159 0.61 9.80 -6.33
C PHE A 159 1.83 9.13 -6.97
N VAL A 160 2.62 8.47 -6.13
CA VAL A 160 3.82 7.71 -6.49
C VAL A 160 3.88 6.42 -5.67
N LEU A 161 4.58 5.42 -6.21
CA LEU A 161 4.77 4.11 -5.60
C LEU A 161 6.24 3.91 -5.20
N GLY A 162 6.46 3.08 -4.18
CA GLY A 162 7.80 2.59 -3.85
C GLY A 162 8.28 1.61 -4.91
N ARG A 163 9.58 1.66 -5.22
CA ARG A 163 10.23 0.72 -6.13
C ARG A 163 11.15 -0.21 -5.36
N TYR A 164 11.06 -1.50 -5.65
CA TYR A 164 12.04 -2.49 -5.21
C TYR A 164 13.24 -2.50 -6.15
N ASP A 165 14.44 -2.46 -5.56
CA ASP A 165 15.70 -2.68 -6.25
C ASP A 165 15.98 -4.21 -6.35
N PRO A 166 16.43 -4.72 -7.51
CA PRO A 166 16.65 -6.13 -7.80
C PRO A 166 17.69 -6.74 -6.86
N GLY A 167 17.17 -7.48 -5.89
CA GLY A 167 17.95 -8.44 -5.13
C GLY A 167 17.23 -9.77 -4.88
N TYR A 168 15.93 -9.88 -5.17
CA TYR A 168 15.14 -11.09 -4.89
C TYR A 168 14.26 -11.54 -6.05
N TYR A 169 13.63 -10.60 -6.78
CA TYR A 169 12.80 -10.93 -7.94
C TYR A 169 13.55 -10.94 -9.27
N ASN A 170 14.88 -10.74 -9.26
CA ASN A 170 15.71 -10.44 -10.44
C ASN A 170 15.26 -9.21 -11.28
N ASP A 171 14.06 -8.68 -11.01
CA ASP A 171 13.43 -7.56 -11.70
C ASP A 171 13.07 -6.45 -10.70
N GLU A 172 13.18 -5.20 -11.15
CA GLU A 172 12.66 -4.02 -10.44
C GLU A 172 11.13 -3.98 -10.53
N TRP A 173 10.44 -3.71 -9.42
CA TRP A 173 8.98 -3.65 -9.42
C TRP A 173 8.41 -2.52 -8.55
N LEU A 174 7.29 -1.90 -8.99
CA LEU A 174 6.52 -0.92 -8.21
C LEU A 174 5.54 -1.58 -7.24
N ASP A 175 5.61 -1.21 -5.98
CA ASP A 175 4.87 -1.88 -4.92
C ASP A 175 3.98 -0.95 -4.10
N ILE A 176 2.84 -1.47 -3.70
CA ILE A 176 1.80 -0.75 -2.95
C ILE A 176 2.04 -0.74 -1.43
N SER A 177 3.10 -1.40 -0.95
CA SER A 177 3.59 -1.31 0.44
C SER A 177 4.10 0.09 0.79
N VAL A 178 4.40 0.90 -0.24
CA VAL A 178 4.80 2.31 -0.11
C VAL A 178 4.02 3.13 -1.12
N ILE A 179 3.17 4.04 -0.66
CA ILE A 179 2.41 4.95 -1.52
C ILE A 179 2.52 6.36 -0.95
N ALA A 180 2.90 7.34 -1.77
CA ALA A 180 2.79 8.75 -1.40
C ALA A 180 1.72 9.40 -2.27
N SER A 181 0.69 9.97 -1.65
CA SER A 181 -0.39 10.67 -2.34
C SER A 181 -0.38 12.13 -1.91
N THR A 182 -0.38 13.05 -2.88
CA THR A 182 -0.28 14.50 -2.64
C THR A 182 -1.62 15.18 -2.54
N VAL A 183 -2.73 14.47 -2.82
CA VAL A 183 -4.05 15.05 -2.87
C VAL A 183 -5.07 14.16 -2.15
N LYS A 184 -5.95 14.80 -1.38
CA LYS A 184 -7.13 14.15 -0.80
C LYS A 184 -8.09 13.73 -1.92
N ASN A 185 -8.79 12.60 -1.77
CA ASN A 185 -9.72 12.08 -2.77
C ASN A 185 -9.09 11.97 -4.18
N ASN A 186 -7.86 11.48 -4.28
CA ASN A 186 -7.18 11.34 -5.56
C ASN A 186 -8.08 10.55 -6.55
N PRO A 187 -8.47 11.15 -7.70
CA PRO A 187 -9.43 10.52 -8.62
C PRO A 187 -8.90 9.23 -9.23
N ASN A 188 -7.59 9.08 -9.36
CA ASN A 188 -6.97 7.85 -9.86
C ASN A 188 -7.03 6.72 -8.82
N ILE A 189 -6.82 7.04 -7.54
CA ILE A 189 -6.99 6.07 -6.44
C ILE A 189 -8.46 5.66 -6.33
N LEU A 190 -9.39 6.61 -6.47
CA LEU A 190 -10.84 6.33 -6.50
C LEU A 190 -11.23 5.44 -7.69
N ALA A 191 -10.65 5.66 -8.87
CA ALA A 191 -10.87 4.80 -10.02
C ALA A 191 -10.41 3.36 -9.77
N ALA A 192 -9.22 3.16 -9.16
CA ALA A 192 -8.76 1.84 -8.76
C ALA A 192 -9.68 1.20 -7.71
N TYR A 193 -10.07 1.94 -6.65
CA TYR A 193 -11.01 1.44 -5.64
C TYR A 193 -12.32 0.97 -6.29
N ASN A 194 -12.95 1.80 -7.13
CA ASN A 194 -14.20 1.47 -7.79
C ASN A 194 -14.06 0.27 -8.73
N ALA A 195 -12.96 0.16 -9.46
CA ALA A 195 -12.71 -0.98 -10.34
C ALA A 195 -12.56 -2.29 -9.56
N VAL A 196 -11.78 -2.27 -8.48
CA VAL A 196 -11.63 -3.44 -7.59
C VAL A 196 -12.97 -3.83 -6.98
N ASN A 197 -13.72 -2.85 -6.49
CA ASN A 197 -15.01 -3.06 -5.86
C ASN A 197 -16.03 -3.65 -6.86
N HIS A 198 -16.02 -3.17 -8.10
CA HIS A 198 -16.83 -3.73 -9.17
C HIS A 198 -16.54 -5.21 -9.40
N ILE A 199 -15.26 -5.59 -9.52
CA ILE A 199 -14.88 -7.00 -9.68
C ILE A 199 -15.33 -7.83 -8.46
N TYR A 200 -15.20 -7.27 -7.25
CA TYR A 200 -15.67 -7.93 -6.04
C TYR A 200 -17.18 -8.27 -6.08
N TYR A 201 -18.05 -7.29 -6.30
CA TYR A 201 -19.50 -7.52 -6.29
C TYR A 201 -20.01 -8.28 -7.51
N HIS A 202 -19.49 -7.97 -8.70
CA HIS A 202 -20.05 -8.51 -9.93
C HIS A 202 -19.42 -9.83 -10.37
N VAL A 203 -18.22 -10.15 -9.89
CA VAL A 203 -17.52 -11.39 -10.23
C VAL A 203 -17.34 -12.23 -8.98
N ILE A 204 -16.62 -11.75 -7.96
CA ILE A 204 -16.18 -12.58 -6.82
C ILE A 204 -17.37 -13.12 -6.02
N GLN A 205 -18.30 -12.25 -5.63
CA GLN A 205 -19.46 -12.66 -4.83
C GLN A 205 -20.40 -13.63 -5.55
N LYS A 206 -20.32 -13.74 -6.88
CA LYS A 206 -21.15 -14.64 -7.68
C LYS A 206 -20.51 -16.01 -7.93
N LEU A 207 -19.24 -16.20 -7.55
CA LEU A 207 -18.57 -17.48 -7.76
C LEU A 207 -19.07 -18.51 -6.74
N PRO A 208 -19.31 -19.77 -7.17
CA PRO A 208 -19.88 -20.81 -6.31
C PRO A 208 -18.94 -21.25 -5.19
N ASN A 209 -17.62 -21.07 -5.38
CA ASN A 209 -16.64 -21.19 -4.31
C ASN A 209 -15.47 -20.22 -4.58
N TYR A 210 -14.85 -19.73 -3.51
CA TYR A 210 -13.71 -18.83 -3.58
C TYR A 210 -12.42 -19.54 -4.03
N GLN A 211 -12.33 -20.86 -3.87
CA GLN A 211 -11.17 -21.65 -4.29
C GLN A 211 -10.93 -21.52 -5.81
N THR A 212 -11.99 -21.58 -6.62
CA THR A 212 -11.98 -21.32 -8.06
C THR A 212 -11.47 -19.91 -8.37
N PHE A 213 -11.76 -18.91 -7.54
CA PHE A 213 -11.26 -17.54 -7.71
C PHE A 213 -9.74 -17.43 -7.45
N THR A 214 -9.25 -18.09 -6.39
CA THR A 214 -7.81 -18.19 -6.11
C THR A 214 -7.06 -18.95 -7.21
N GLU A 215 -7.63 -20.03 -7.74
CA GLU A 215 -7.07 -20.81 -8.85
C GLU A 215 -7.00 -20.01 -10.16
N ILE A 216 -7.90 -19.03 -10.37
CA ILE A 216 -7.90 -18.11 -11.52
C ILE A 216 -6.87 -16.95 -11.34
N ASN A 217 -6.05 -16.95 -10.27
CA ASN A 217 -5.02 -15.93 -9.98
C ASN A 217 -5.59 -14.50 -9.94
N MET A 218 -6.82 -14.30 -9.46
CA MET A 218 -7.46 -12.99 -9.43
C MET A 218 -7.35 -12.27 -8.10
N ALA A 219 -7.32 -12.99 -6.96
CA ALA A 219 -7.45 -12.36 -5.65
C ALA A 219 -6.23 -11.54 -5.22
N VAL A 220 -5.06 -12.20 -5.19
CA VAL A 220 -3.91 -11.71 -4.42
C VAL A 220 -3.34 -10.41 -4.99
N SER A 221 -3.40 -10.23 -6.30
CA SER A 221 -2.81 -9.08 -6.99
C SER A 221 -3.83 -8.06 -7.47
N LEU A 222 -5.12 -8.21 -7.17
CA LEU A 222 -6.17 -7.42 -7.82
C LEU A 222 -5.99 -5.91 -7.62
N VAL A 223 -5.76 -5.50 -6.38
CA VAL A 223 -5.55 -4.09 -6.01
C VAL A 223 -4.25 -3.57 -6.59
N TRP A 224 -3.18 -4.37 -6.50
CA TRP A 224 -1.89 -4.02 -7.09
C TRP A 224 -1.99 -3.84 -8.61
N THR A 225 -2.65 -4.76 -9.33
CA THR A 225 -2.86 -4.67 -10.78
C THR A 225 -3.66 -3.43 -11.11
N ALA A 226 -4.70 -3.11 -10.34
CA ALA A 226 -5.46 -1.88 -10.52
C ALA A 226 -4.56 -0.63 -10.41
N PHE A 227 -3.67 -0.61 -9.42
CA PHE A 227 -2.74 0.49 -9.19
C PHE A 227 -1.68 0.65 -10.27
N ILE A 228 -1.03 -0.44 -10.70
CA ILE A 228 -0.05 -0.39 -11.78
C ILE A 228 -0.69 -0.18 -13.16
N SER A 229 -2.00 -0.36 -13.30
CA SER A 229 -2.72 -0.04 -14.54
C SER A 229 -2.93 1.46 -14.74
N ILE A 230 -3.07 2.24 -13.65
CA ILE A 230 -3.28 3.69 -13.70
C ILE A 230 -2.25 4.37 -14.61
N PRO A 231 -0.94 4.22 -14.37
CA PRO A 231 0.05 4.90 -15.20
C PRO A 231 0.16 4.39 -16.61
N VAL A 232 -0.17 3.13 -16.84
CA VAL A 232 -0.26 2.59 -18.19
C VAL A 232 -1.30 3.39 -18.97
N PHE A 233 -2.46 3.66 -18.36
CA PHE A 233 -3.54 4.37 -19.04
C PHE A 233 -3.40 5.89 -19.06
N THR A 234 -2.69 6.49 -18.11
CA THR A 234 -2.49 7.95 -18.06
C THR A 234 -1.21 8.40 -18.77
N CYS A 235 -0.28 7.49 -19.09
CA CYS A 235 0.95 7.84 -19.80
C CYS A 235 0.80 7.69 -21.33
N ASN A 236 0.72 8.83 -22.02
CA ASN A 236 0.66 8.89 -23.49
C ASN A 236 1.88 8.32 -24.23
N LYS A 237 3.00 8.06 -23.53
CA LYS A 237 4.19 7.45 -24.14
C LYS A 237 4.10 5.93 -24.28
N LEU A 238 3.06 5.30 -23.73
CA LEU A 238 2.89 3.84 -23.73
C LEU A 238 1.87 3.35 -24.77
N GLN A 239 1.38 4.22 -25.66
CA GLN A 239 0.30 3.95 -26.62
C GLN A 239 0.56 2.83 -27.63
N HIS A 240 1.80 2.33 -27.73
CA HIS A 240 2.18 1.31 -28.72
C HIS A 240 2.79 0.04 -28.09
N CYS A 241 2.76 -0.10 -26.77
CA CYS A 241 3.42 -1.22 -26.09
C CYS A 241 2.66 -2.55 -26.21
N ASN A 242 1.33 -2.51 -26.36
CA ASN A 242 0.46 -3.69 -26.43
C ASN A 242 -0.87 -3.31 -27.10
N GLN A 243 -1.39 -4.14 -28.00
CA GLN A 243 -2.60 -3.82 -28.77
C GLN A 243 -3.85 -3.62 -27.89
N VAL A 244 -4.04 -4.43 -26.85
CA VAL A 244 -5.17 -4.30 -25.91
C VAL A 244 -5.07 -2.96 -25.17
N ILE A 245 -3.86 -2.60 -24.77
CA ILE A 245 -3.60 -1.36 -24.05
C ILE A 245 -3.77 -0.15 -24.94
N ALA A 246 -3.27 -0.19 -26.18
CA ALA A 246 -3.47 0.85 -27.18
C ALA A 246 -4.96 1.12 -27.41
N GLN A 247 -5.74 0.06 -27.65
CA GLN A 247 -7.19 0.16 -27.83
C GLN A 247 -7.90 0.77 -26.61
N LEU A 248 -7.51 0.37 -25.40
CA LEU A 248 -8.07 0.94 -24.18
C LEU A 248 -7.62 2.38 -23.96
N GLN A 249 -6.40 2.77 -24.32
CA GLN A 249 -5.94 4.15 -24.20
C GLN A 249 -6.70 5.07 -25.18
N GLU A 250 -6.92 4.62 -26.41
CA GLU A 250 -7.67 5.33 -27.45
C GLU A 250 -9.20 5.36 -27.18
N SER A 251 -9.72 4.49 -26.32
CA SER A 251 -11.15 4.46 -26.02
C SER A 251 -11.61 5.66 -25.18
N ASN A 252 -12.86 6.06 -25.38
CA ASN A 252 -13.57 7.07 -24.58
C ASN A 252 -14.05 6.53 -23.22
N GLU A 253 -13.62 5.32 -22.81
CA GLU A 253 -14.00 4.76 -21.52
C GLU A 253 -13.40 5.56 -20.35
N SER A 254 -14.07 5.56 -19.20
CA SER A 254 -13.49 6.10 -17.97
C SER A 254 -12.27 5.27 -17.53
N LEU A 255 -11.34 5.87 -16.79
CA LEU A 255 -10.19 5.15 -16.21
C LEU A 255 -10.64 3.92 -15.40
N CYS A 256 -11.73 4.05 -14.63
CA CYS A 256 -12.33 2.95 -13.89
C CYS A 256 -12.70 1.77 -14.81
N ASN A 257 -13.37 2.04 -15.93
CA ASN A 257 -13.77 1.00 -16.88
C ASN A 257 -12.58 0.35 -17.59
N LYS A 258 -11.56 1.14 -17.95
CA LYS A 258 -10.30 0.61 -18.49
C LYS A 258 -9.64 -0.35 -17.50
N ILE A 259 -9.58 0.01 -16.21
CA ILE A 259 -9.05 -0.86 -15.16
C ILE A 259 -9.93 -2.10 -14.97
N ILE A 260 -11.26 -1.97 -14.95
CA ILE A 260 -12.19 -3.13 -14.89
C ILE A 260 -11.89 -4.10 -16.05
N ASN A 261 -11.65 -3.59 -17.26
CA ASN A 261 -11.31 -4.42 -18.42
C ASN A 261 -10.03 -5.23 -18.18
N ILE A 262 -8.99 -4.60 -17.62
CA ILE A 262 -7.76 -5.29 -17.24
C ILE A 262 -8.01 -6.38 -16.20
N LEU A 263 -8.79 -6.06 -15.16
CA LEU A 263 -8.98 -6.96 -14.03
C LEU A 263 -9.84 -8.19 -14.38
N LYS A 264 -10.65 -8.15 -15.45
CA LYS A 264 -11.57 -9.23 -15.83
C LYS A 264 -10.88 -10.55 -16.18
N THR A 265 -9.74 -10.54 -16.87
CA THR A 265 -9.11 -11.78 -17.40
C THR A 265 -7.63 -11.86 -17.07
N LYS A 266 -7.11 -13.08 -16.97
CA LYS A 266 -5.68 -13.32 -16.68
C LYS A 266 -4.78 -12.79 -17.80
N GLU A 267 -5.22 -12.93 -19.04
CA GLU A 267 -4.55 -12.45 -20.24
C GLU A 267 -4.43 -10.92 -20.26
N ASN A 268 -5.49 -10.20 -19.88
CA ASN A 268 -5.45 -8.74 -19.83
C ASN A 268 -4.51 -8.25 -18.71
N ARG A 269 -4.51 -8.92 -17.55
CA ARG A 269 -3.55 -8.61 -16.47
C ARG A 269 -2.10 -8.84 -16.89
N LYS A 270 -1.81 -9.96 -17.56
CA LYS A 270 -0.49 -10.23 -18.15
C LYS A 270 -0.06 -9.14 -19.14
N SER A 271 -1.02 -8.54 -19.85
CA SER A 271 -0.73 -7.44 -20.78
C SER A 271 -0.20 -6.21 -20.05
N ILE A 272 -0.79 -5.82 -18.90
CA ILE A 272 -0.24 -4.77 -18.04
C ILE A 272 1.13 -5.15 -17.50
N GLU A 273 1.29 -6.34 -16.93
CA GLU A 273 2.57 -6.79 -16.37
C GLU A 273 3.69 -6.80 -17.43
N SER A 274 3.38 -7.11 -18.68
CA SER A 274 4.36 -7.14 -19.77
C SER A 274 5.00 -5.78 -20.05
N ILE A 275 4.27 -4.67 -19.82
CA ILE A 275 4.78 -3.31 -20.00
C ILE A 275 5.95 -3.04 -19.04
N TYR A 276 5.84 -3.55 -17.81
CA TYR A 276 6.87 -3.38 -16.78
C TYR A 276 8.11 -4.26 -17.02
N LYS A 277 7.99 -5.30 -17.86
CA LYS A 277 9.10 -6.17 -18.24
C LYS A 277 9.93 -5.61 -19.40
N ASP A 278 9.34 -4.76 -20.24
CA ASP A 278 10.09 -4.04 -21.26
C ASP A 278 10.88 -2.90 -20.61
N LYS A 279 12.20 -2.90 -20.84
CA LYS A 279 13.12 -1.96 -20.19
C LYS A 279 12.77 -0.49 -20.50
N ASN A 280 12.45 -0.18 -21.76
CA ASN A 280 12.19 1.19 -22.18
C ASN A 280 10.88 1.71 -21.56
N ASN A 281 9.84 0.88 -21.57
CA ASN A 281 8.56 1.21 -20.95
C ASN A 281 8.69 1.35 -19.43
N ASN A 282 9.45 0.46 -18.79
CA ASN A 282 9.69 0.51 -17.35
C ASN A 282 10.45 1.78 -16.94
N GLU A 283 11.42 2.23 -17.74
CA GLU A 283 12.12 3.50 -17.53
C GLU A 283 11.17 4.70 -17.59
N VAL A 284 10.28 4.74 -18.60
CA VAL A 284 9.26 5.80 -18.74
C VAL A 284 8.33 5.85 -17.53
N ILE A 285 7.88 4.69 -17.07
CA ILE A 285 6.98 4.58 -15.91
C ILE A 285 7.69 5.00 -14.63
N THR A 286 8.90 4.48 -14.42
CA THR A 286 9.71 4.75 -13.23
C THR A 286 9.99 6.25 -13.08
N GLN A 287 10.38 6.93 -14.16
CA GLN A 287 10.67 8.37 -14.13
C GLN A 287 9.47 9.21 -13.68
N LYS A 288 8.24 8.76 -13.96
CA LYS A 288 7.02 9.51 -13.62
C LYS A 288 6.42 9.13 -12.28
N LEU A 289 6.65 7.92 -11.77
CA LEU A 289 5.85 7.36 -10.69
C LEU A 289 6.63 6.80 -9.51
N CYS A 290 7.93 6.67 -9.65
CA CYS A 290 8.77 6.23 -8.56
C CYS A 290 8.99 7.41 -7.63
N ALA A 291 8.72 7.21 -6.34
CA ALA A 291 9.26 8.07 -5.30
C ALA A 291 10.57 7.49 -4.77
N HIS A 292 11.53 8.38 -4.58
CA HIS A 292 12.76 8.10 -3.86
C HIS A 292 12.68 8.84 -2.51
N GLY A 293 12.65 8.10 -1.38
CA GLY A 293 12.67 8.68 -0.02
C GLY A 293 13.47 7.86 1.01
N ALA A 294 13.77 8.45 2.18
CA ALA A 294 14.66 7.92 3.23
C ALA A 294 14.04 6.77 4.03
N PHE A 295 13.86 5.62 3.39
CA PHE A 295 13.36 4.40 4.01
C PHE A 295 14.11 3.16 3.52
N THR A 296 14.09 2.11 4.33
CA THR A 296 14.61 0.77 3.99
C THR A 296 13.45 -0.19 3.96
N ILE A 297 13.32 -0.99 2.91
CA ILE A 297 12.35 -2.08 2.90
C ILE A 297 13.02 -3.32 3.49
N THR A 298 12.54 -3.77 4.65
CA THR A 298 12.94 -5.08 5.18
C THR A 298 11.98 -6.12 4.65
N ARG A 299 12.48 -7.08 3.86
CA ARG A 299 11.66 -8.10 3.17
C ARG A 299 11.09 -9.16 4.13
N ASP A 300 10.30 -8.73 5.11
CA ASP A 300 9.57 -9.59 6.02
C ASP A 300 8.16 -9.85 5.48
N PHE A 301 8.08 -10.36 4.24
CA PHE A 301 6.83 -10.65 3.49
C PHE A 301 6.00 -11.81 4.06
N THR A 302 6.03 -12.02 5.37
CA THR A 302 5.44 -13.18 6.05
C THR A 302 3.92 -13.23 5.99
N TRP A 303 3.29 -12.12 5.62
CA TRP A 303 1.86 -12.08 5.28
C TRP A 303 1.55 -12.57 3.85
N ILE A 304 2.53 -12.59 2.93
CA ILE A 304 2.37 -13.09 1.54
C ILE A 304 2.62 -14.60 1.47
N THR A 305 3.53 -15.15 2.29
CA THR A 305 4.03 -16.53 2.17
C THR A 305 3.27 -17.60 2.96
N GLU A 306 2.24 -17.25 3.74
CA GLU A 306 1.35 -18.24 4.38
C GLU A 306 0.29 -18.84 3.43
N LEU A 307 0.54 -18.86 2.11
CA LEU A 307 -0.31 -19.55 1.15
C LEU A 307 -0.21 -21.09 1.24
N ASN A 308 0.74 -21.66 2.01
CA ASN A 308 0.93 -23.11 2.04
C ASN A 308 1.37 -23.78 3.36
N ASN A 309 1.35 -23.09 4.51
CA ASN A 309 1.62 -23.79 5.78
C ASN A 309 0.50 -23.62 6.79
N LYS A 310 -0.05 -24.79 7.14
CA LYS A 310 -1.01 -25.02 8.20
C LYS A 310 -0.54 -24.36 9.50
N ASP A 311 -1.45 -23.55 10.03
CA ASP A 311 -1.61 -23.25 11.44
C ASP A 311 -0.48 -22.48 12.16
N TYR A 312 -0.95 -21.43 12.85
CA TYR A 312 -0.33 -20.70 13.96
C TYR A 312 0.61 -19.52 13.64
N ILE A 313 0.06 -18.30 13.74
CA ILE A 313 0.84 -17.04 13.90
C ILE A 313 1.55 -16.99 15.27
N TYR A 314 1.22 -17.91 16.19
CA TYR A 314 1.84 -18.02 17.50
C TYR A 314 2.16 -19.49 17.84
N ILE A 315 3.29 -20.00 17.34
CA ILE A 315 4.02 -21.10 17.99
C ILE A 315 5.50 -20.70 18.10
N THR A 316 6.01 -20.93 19.30
CA THR A 316 7.41 -20.84 19.74
C THR A 316 8.40 -21.53 18.80
N GLU A 317 9.58 -20.90 18.67
CA GLU A 317 10.83 -21.39 18.05
C GLU A 317 10.81 -22.81 17.46
N ARG A 318 10.84 -22.89 16.12
CA ARG A 318 11.74 -23.81 15.40
C ARG A 318 12.32 -23.11 14.16
N SER A 319 13.64 -23.01 14.18
CA SER A 319 14.54 -22.56 13.10
C SER A 319 14.23 -23.24 11.75
N ASN A 320 14.33 -22.57 10.58
CA ASN A 320 15.59 -22.23 9.94
C ASN A 320 15.39 -21.25 8.75
N ASN A 321 16.35 -20.33 8.60
CA ASN A 321 16.73 -19.60 7.38
C ASN A 321 15.71 -18.67 6.71
N VAL A 322 15.31 -17.59 7.41
CA VAL A 322 14.91 -16.36 6.71
C VAL A 322 16.20 -15.66 6.24
N LYS A 323 16.52 -15.75 4.95
CA LYS A 323 17.60 -14.94 4.35
C LYS A 323 17.21 -13.46 4.44
N LYS A 324 17.87 -12.72 5.34
CA LYS A 324 17.76 -11.25 5.41
C LYS A 324 18.52 -10.67 4.22
N PHE A 325 17.81 -10.04 3.29
CA PHE A 325 18.41 -9.23 2.23
C PHE A 325 18.17 -7.76 2.55
N THR A 326 19.24 -7.03 2.86
CA THR A 326 19.20 -5.57 2.96
C THR A 326 19.29 -5.02 1.55
N THR A 327 18.23 -4.34 1.09
CA THR A 327 18.29 -3.62 -0.19
C THR A 327 18.47 -2.14 0.12
N HIS A 328 19.50 -1.52 -0.45
CA HIS A 328 19.89 -0.14 -0.17
C HIS A 328 19.32 0.77 -1.26
N LEU A 329 18.17 1.40 -1.00
CA LEU A 329 17.70 2.48 -1.88
C LEU A 329 18.56 3.74 -1.63
N ASN A 330 19.45 4.10 -2.55
CA ASN A 330 20.15 5.38 -2.49
C ASN A 330 19.24 6.49 -3.02
N LEU A 331 19.28 7.65 -2.37
CA LEU A 331 18.45 8.80 -2.69
C LEU A 331 19.31 9.91 -3.23
N HIS A 332 18.86 10.52 -4.31
CA HIS A 332 19.26 11.86 -4.64
C HIS A 332 18.17 12.82 -4.19
N VAL A 333 18.38 13.42 -3.02
CA VAL A 333 17.70 14.67 -2.66
C VAL A 333 18.19 15.72 -3.64
N ASN A 334 17.28 16.33 -4.40
CA ASN A 334 17.64 17.45 -5.26
C ASN A 334 17.89 18.67 -4.37
N THR A 335 19.11 18.80 -3.83
CA THR A 335 19.56 19.94 -3.03
C THR A 335 19.90 21.16 -3.91
N LYS A 336 19.13 21.39 -4.98
CA LYS A 336 19.20 22.62 -5.76
C LYS A 336 18.10 23.58 -5.32
N SER A 337 18.18 24.03 -4.08
CA SER A 337 17.95 25.45 -3.81
C SER A 337 19.08 26.22 -4.48
N GLN A 338 18.94 26.50 -5.79
CA GLN A 338 19.77 27.50 -6.42
C GLN A 338 19.42 28.83 -5.75
N ILE A 339 20.36 29.27 -4.90
CA ILE A 339 20.51 30.65 -4.48
C ILE A 339 20.46 31.48 -5.78
N ILE A 340 19.39 32.25 -5.95
CA ILE A 340 19.38 33.36 -6.90
C ILE A 340 20.37 34.39 -6.32
N PRO A 341 21.51 34.67 -6.98
CA PRO A 341 22.34 35.79 -6.58
C PRO A 341 21.51 37.07 -6.79
N LYS A 342 21.59 37.98 -5.82
CA LYS A 342 20.99 39.32 -5.93
C LYS A 342 21.44 40.05 -7.19
#